data_AF-A0A1L5PG83-F1
#
_entry.id   AF-A0A1L5PG83-F1
#
_cell.length_a   1.000
_cell.length_b   1.000
_cell.length_c   1.000
_cell.angle_alpha   90.00
_cell.angle_beta   90.00
_cell.angle_gamma   90.00
#
_symmetry.space_group_name_H-M   'P 1'
#
loop_
_entity.id
_entity.type
_entity.pdbx_description
1 polymer ?
#
loop_
_entity_poly.entity_id
_entity_poly.type
_entity_poly.pdbx_seq_one_letter_code
_entity_poly.pdbx_strand_id
1 'polypeptide(L)'
;MSIKSRRLAVNKAFGRARRLGLEIDADPAFHALIECWVTGELTMPQVRERYLALLKERAQFNRERSSHPDPAAPEGGAKPSTAEVEPGEESSLQRVRKRRRTRKSE
;
A
#
# COMPACT_ATOMS: atom_id res chain seq x y z
N MET A 1 -15.07 -8.71 20.33
CA MET A 1 -13.83 -9.53 20.44
C MET A 1 -13.05 -9.08 21.66
N SER A 2 -12.46 -10.02 22.41
CA SER A 2 -11.56 -9.72 23.53
C SER A 2 -10.19 -9.21 23.05
N ILE A 3 -9.49 -8.44 23.89
CA ILE A 3 -8.11 -7.97 23.67
C ILE A 3 -7.18 -9.15 23.31
N LYS A 4 -7.27 -10.27 24.04
CA LYS A 4 -6.48 -11.49 23.75
C LYS A 4 -6.74 -12.03 22.35
N SER A 5 -8.01 -12.07 21.93
CA SER A 5 -8.40 -12.52 20.59
C SER A 5 -7.89 -11.58 19.49
N ARG A 6 -7.93 -10.26 19.74
CA ARG A 6 -7.40 -9.26 18.80
C ARG A 6 -5.88 -9.37 18.65
N ARG A 7 -5.13 -9.50 19.75
CA ARG A 7 -3.67 -9.75 19.71
C ARG A 7 -3.32 -11.00 18.92
N LEU A 8 -4.06 -12.09 19.14
CA LEU A 8 -3.85 -13.33 18.38
C LEU A 8 -4.11 -13.11 16.89
N ALA A 9 -5.11 -12.32 16.52
CA ALA A 9 -5.39 -11.98 15.13
C ALA A 9 -4.25 -11.17 14.48
N VAL A 10 -3.71 -10.16 15.18
CA VAL A 10 -2.56 -9.36 14.69
C VAL A 10 -1.35 -10.27 14.46
N ASN A 11 -0.98 -11.09 15.45
CA ASN A 11 0.16 -12.00 15.33
C ASN A 11 0.00 -12.99 14.18
N LYS A 12 -1.20 -13.53 13.97
CA LYS A 12 -1.49 -14.42 12.84
C LYS A 12 -1.40 -13.68 11.50
N ALA A 13 -1.90 -12.46 11.42
CA ALA A 13 -1.83 -11.64 10.22
C ALA A 13 -0.38 -11.30 9.86
N PHE A 14 0.41 -10.81 10.83
CA PHE A 14 1.82 -10.49 10.63
C PHE A 14 2.66 -11.74 10.29
N GLY A 15 2.43 -12.85 10.99
CA GLY A 15 3.08 -14.12 10.64
C GLY A 15 2.71 -14.62 9.25
N ARG A 16 1.48 -14.36 8.77
CA ARG A 16 1.08 -14.67 7.39
C ARG A 16 1.75 -13.74 6.38
N ALA A 17 1.82 -12.44 6.65
CA ALA A 17 2.51 -11.48 5.78
C ALA A 17 3.99 -11.86 5.60
N ARG A 18 4.70 -12.13 6.70
CA ARG A 18 6.10 -12.58 6.67
C ARG A 18 6.30 -13.85 5.85
N ARG A 19 5.41 -14.86 6.02
CA ARG A 19 5.47 -16.11 5.22
C ARG A 19 5.23 -15.90 3.73
N LEU A 20 4.49 -14.85 3.37
CA LEU A 20 4.24 -14.48 1.98
C LEU A 20 5.30 -13.54 1.40
N GLY A 21 6.34 -13.20 2.17
CA GLY A 21 7.35 -12.21 1.77
C GLY A 21 6.80 -10.79 1.65
N LEU A 22 5.64 -10.52 2.25
CA LEU A 22 5.05 -9.17 2.27
C LEU A 22 5.70 -8.37 3.39
N GLU A 23 6.25 -7.22 3.01
CA GLU A 23 6.76 -6.25 3.98
C GLU A 23 5.59 -5.60 4.70
N ILE A 24 5.63 -5.66 6.03
CA ILE A 24 4.66 -4.99 6.88
C ILE A 24 5.13 -3.55 7.00
N ASP A 25 4.22 -2.59 6.88
CA ASP A 25 4.54 -1.17 7.05
C ASP A 25 5.26 -0.97 8.41
N ALA A 26 6.50 -0.47 8.33
CA ALA A 26 7.37 -0.23 9.49
C ALA A 26 7.04 1.08 10.21
N ASP A 27 6.07 1.84 9.69
CA ASP A 27 5.72 3.13 10.24
C ASP A 27 5.12 3.03 11.65
N PRO A 28 5.65 3.79 12.63
CA PRO A 28 5.16 3.78 14.00
C PRO A 28 3.67 4.14 14.14
N ALA A 29 3.13 5.01 13.28
CA ALA A 29 1.72 5.40 13.34
C ALA A 29 0.81 4.24 12.90
N PHE A 30 1.24 3.41 11.94
CA PHE A 30 0.54 2.17 11.62
C PHE A 30 0.46 1.23 12.84
N HIS A 31 1.58 1.00 13.52
CA HIS A 31 1.61 0.15 14.71
C HIS A 31 0.74 0.69 15.85
N ALA A 32 0.73 2.01 16.07
CA ALA A 32 -0.13 2.64 17.07
C ALA A 32 -1.63 2.42 16.78
N LEU A 33 -2.05 2.51 15.50
CA LEU A 33 -3.44 2.23 15.12
C LEU A 33 -3.85 0.78 15.42
N ILE A 34 -2.95 -0.18 15.21
CA ILE A 34 -3.18 -1.59 15.54
C ILE A 34 -3.29 -1.79 17.05
N GLU A 35 -2.47 -1.11 17.86
CA GLU A 35 -2.56 -1.17 19.32
C GLU A 35 -3.88 -0.57 19.84
N CYS A 36 -4.31 0.58 19.33
CA CYS A 36 -5.63 1.16 19.67
C CYS A 36 -6.80 0.22 19.32
N TRP A 37 -6.68 -0.56 18.25
CA TRP A 37 -7.66 -1.59 17.95
C TRP A 37 -7.62 -2.75 18.93
N VAL A 38 -6.42 -3.20 19.28
CA VAL A 38 -6.19 -4.29 20.23
C VAL A 38 -6.79 -3.94 21.59
N THR A 39 -6.51 -2.74 22.12
CA THR A 39 -7.07 -2.23 23.39
C THR A 39 -8.59 -2.02 23.29
N GLY A 40 -9.10 -1.76 22.08
CA GLY A 40 -10.52 -1.55 21.81
C GLY A 40 -10.96 -0.10 21.84
N GLU A 41 -10.00 0.81 21.90
CA GLU A 41 -10.20 2.24 21.73
C GLU A 41 -10.69 2.57 20.31
N LEU A 42 -10.20 1.83 19.31
CA LEU A 42 -10.67 1.93 17.92
C LEU A 42 -11.32 0.63 17.44
N THR A 43 -12.24 0.78 16.50
CA THR A 43 -12.79 -0.34 15.72
C THR A 43 -11.97 -0.56 14.45
N MET A 44 -11.97 -1.78 13.90
CA MET A 44 -11.26 -2.09 12.65
C MET A 44 -11.62 -1.17 11.45
N PRO A 45 -12.89 -0.77 11.23
CA PRO A 45 -13.19 0.22 10.18
C PRO A 45 -12.53 1.58 10.44
N GLN A 46 -12.49 2.05 11.70
CA GLN A 46 -11.80 3.30 12.05
C GLN A 46 -10.28 3.20 11.85
N VAL A 47 -9.66 2.07 12.20
CA VAL A 47 -8.24 1.80 11.93
C VAL A 47 -7.95 1.93 10.44
N ARG A 48 -8.78 1.30 9.60
CA ARG A 48 -8.66 1.37 8.15
C ARG A 48 -8.78 2.80 7.64
N GLU A 49 -9.77 3.55 8.11
CA GLU A 49 -9.98 4.94 7.70
C GLU A 49 -8.76 5.82 8.03
N ARG A 50 -8.26 5.71 9.26
CA ARG A 50 -7.08 6.45 9.73
C ARG A 50 -5.82 6.05 8.96
N TYR A 51 -5.63 4.76 8.71
CA TYR A 51 -4.51 4.28 7.92
C TYR A 51 -4.56 4.79 6.47
N LEU A 52 -5.74 4.82 5.84
CA LEU A 52 -5.90 5.40 4.51
C LEU A 52 -5.64 6.91 4.50
N ALA A 53 -6.01 7.63 5.56
CA ALA A 53 -5.69 9.05 5.70
C ALA A 53 -4.17 9.27 5.80
N LEU A 54 -3.46 8.47 6.59
CA LEU A 54 -1.99 8.49 6.69
C LEU A 54 -1.33 8.24 5.33
N LEU A 55 -1.80 7.24 4.57
CA LEU A 55 -1.26 6.97 3.23
C LEU A 55 -1.46 8.15 2.27
N LYS A 56 -2.60 8.85 2.34
CA LYS A 56 -2.86 10.05 1.54
C LYS A 56 -1.94 11.21 1.91
N GLU A 57 -1.64 11.38 3.19
CA GLU A 57 -0.71 12.40 3.68
C GLU A 57 0.72 12.11 3.21
N ARG A 58 1.18 10.86 3.32
CA ARG A 58 2.50 10.43 2.81
C ARG A 58 2.62 10.64 1.30
N ALA A 59 1.57 10.33 0.55
CA ALA A 59 1.56 10.52 -0.90
C ALA A 59 1.65 12.01 -1.29
N GLN A 60 1.00 12.89 -0.52
CA GLN A 60 1.08 14.34 -0.73
C GLN A 60 2.49 14.87 -0.44
N PHE A 61 3.08 14.46 0.68
CA PHE A 61 4.42 14.89 1.07
C PHE A 61 5.50 14.44 0.07
N ASN A 62 5.40 13.21 -0.43
CA ASN A 62 6.35 12.71 -1.43
C ASN A 62 6.23 13.43 -2.79
N ARG A 63 5.01 13.85 -3.16
CA ARG A 63 4.77 14.64 -4.37
C ARG A 63 5.36 16.04 -4.26
N GLU A 64 5.23 16.71 -3.11
CA GLU A 64 5.84 18.03 -2.88
C GLU A 64 7.38 17.97 -2.92
N ARG A 65 7.99 16.94 -2.32
CA ARG A 65 9.44 16.73 -2.39
C ARG A 65 9.96 16.45 -3.81
N SER A 66 9.16 15.78 -4.64
CA SER A 66 9.47 15.52 -6.04
C SER A 66 9.22 16.74 -6.95
N SER A 67 8.57 17.79 -6.42
CA SER A 67 8.22 19.02 -7.13
C SER A 67 9.14 20.19 -6.79
N HIS A 68 10.23 19.97 -6.06
CA HIS A 68 11.32 20.93 -5.99
C HIS A 68 12.32 20.57 -7.10
N PRO A 69 12.20 21.14 -8.32
CA PRO A 69 13.31 21.11 -9.25
C PRO A 69 14.47 21.82 -8.56
N ASP A 70 15.57 21.10 -8.39
CA ASP A 70 16.86 21.70 -8.09
C ASP A 70 17.15 22.79 -9.14
N PRO A 71 17.30 24.07 -8.78
CA PRO A 71 17.57 25.14 -9.73
C PRO A 71 19.09 25.28 -9.97
N ALA A 72 19.80 24.18 -10.21
CA ALA A 72 21.22 24.21 -10.57
C ALA A 72 21.56 23.25 -11.72
N ALA A 73 20.84 23.36 -12.84
CA ALA A 73 21.35 22.95 -14.14
C ALA A 73 21.45 24.18 -15.06
N PRO A 74 22.64 24.73 -15.32
CA PRO A 74 22.79 25.73 -16.35
C PRO A 74 22.55 25.09 -17.72
N GLU A 75 21.43 25.52 -18.31
CA GLU A 75 21.14 25.62 -19.74
C GLU A 75 22.40 25.53 -20.62
N GLY A 76 22.50 24.46 -21.40
CA GLY A 76 23.68 24.17 -22.19
C GLY A 76 23.44 23.22 -23.36
N GLY A 77 22.56 23.60 -24.28
CA GLY A 77 22.74 23.30 -25.70
C GLY A 77 22.30 21.93 -26.25
N ALA A 78 21.53 22.04 -27.33
CA ALA A 78 21.52 21.15 -28.49
C ALA A 78 20.60 19.92 -28.51
N LYS A 79 19.39 20.20 -29.02
CA LYS A 79 18.67 19.55 -30.13
C LYS A 79 18.12 18.10 -29.96
N PRO A 80 16.89 17.86 -30.45
CA PRO A 80 16.23 16.57 -30.43
C PRO A 80 16.77 15.68 -31.55
N SER A 81 17.10 14.43 -31.25
CA SER A 81 17.37 13.43 -32.29
C SER A 81 16.75 12.09 -31.93
N THR A 82 15.80 11.73 -32.77
CA THR A 82 15.20 10.43 -33.04
C THR A 82 16.19 9.26 -33.01
N ALA A 83 15.79 8.17 -32.35
CA ALA A 83 16.10 6.74 -32.59
C ALA A 83 16.08 6.01 -31.23
N GLU A 84 14.96 5.44 -30.84
CA GLU A 84 14.63 4.01 -31.03
C GLU A 84 15.55 3.08 -30.23
N VAL A 85 15.04 2.56 -29.10
CA VAL A 85 15.38 1.25 -28.54
C VAL A 85 14.14 0.71 -27.78
N GLU A 86 13.36 -0.15 -28.43
CA GLU A 86 12.62 -1.23 -27.73
C GLU A 86 13.66 -2.25 -27.23
N PRO A 87 13.50 -2.95 -26.08
CA PRO A 87 12.48 -4.00 -25.96
C PRO A 87 11.99 -4.34 -24.53
N GLY A 88 11.00 -5.22 -24.42
CA GLY A 88 10.94 -6.20 -23.32
C GLY A 88 9.69 -6.18 -22.47
N GLU A 89 8.79 -7.13 -22.76
CA GLU A 89 8.04 -7.97 -21.83
C GLU A 89 8.02 -7.56 -20.34
N GLU A 90 6.83 -7.43 -19.73
CA GLU A 90 6.27 -8.54 -18.92
C GLU A 90 4.91 -8.17 -18.28
N SER A 91 4.03 -9.17 -18.24
CA SER A 91 3.03 -9.38 -17.18
C SER A 91 1.81 -8.46 -17.08
N SER A 92 0.88 -8.68 -18.00
CA SER A 92 -0.41 -9.35 -17.68
C SER A 92 -0.88 -9.33 -16.22
N LEU A 93 -1.42 -8.20 -15.75
CA LEU A 93 -2.29 -8.21 -14.57
C LEU A 93 -3.71 -8.61 -14.98
N GLN A 94 -3.96 -9.92 -14.82
CA GLN A 94 -5.25 -10.57 -14.98
C GLN A 94 -6.36 -9.87 -14.19
N ARG A 95 -7.34 -9.38 -14.95
CA ARG A 95 -8.70 -9.09 -14.49
C ARG A 95 -9.34 -10.36 -13.90
N VAL A 96 -9.30 -10.51 -12.57
CA VAL A 96 -10.14 -11.51 -11.88
C VAL A 96 -11.59 -11.02 -11.87
N ARG A 97 -12.32 -11.35 -12.94
CA ARG A 97 -13.79 -11.32 -12.96
C ARG A 97 -14.30 -12.49 -12.11
N LYS A 98 -14.70 -12.20 -10.88
CA LYS A 98 -15.45 -13.12 -10.00
C LYS A 98 -16.75 -13.57 -10.71
N ARG A 99 -16.75 -14.78 -11.27
CA ARG A 99 -17.99 -15.47 -11.66
C ARG A 99 -18.70 -15.97 -10.40
N ARG A 100 -19.90 -15.43 -10.16
CA ARG A 100 -20.85 -15.95 -9.17
C ARG A 100 -21.28 -17.36 -9.60
N ARG A 101 -21.03 -18.35 -8.73
CA ARG A 101 -21.64 -19.68 -8.80
C ARG A 101 -23.06 -19.58 -8.26
N THR A 102 -24.07 -19.73 -9.11
CA THR A 102 -25.41 -20.11 -8.68
C THR A 102 -25.46 -21.64 -8.64
N ARG A 103 -25.68 -22.20 -7.45
CA ARG A 103 -26.10 -23.60 -7.30
C ARG A 103 -27.58 -23.67 -7.67
N LYS A 104 -27.94 -24.56 -8.60
CA LYS A 104 -29.32 -24.99 -8.84
C LYS A 104 -29.29 -26.52 -8.94
N SER A 105 -29.93 -27.19 -7.98
CA SER A 105 -30.26 -28.60 -8.04
C SER A 105 -31.46 -28.81 -7.14
N GLU A 106 -32.65 -28.72 -7.74
CA GLU A 106 -33.73 -29.67 -7.58
C GLU A 106 -34.55 -29.65 -8.87
#